data_AF-A0A932KXI0-F1
#
_entry.id   AF-A0A932KXI0-F1
#
_cell.length_a   1.000
_cell.length_b   1.000
_cell.length_c   1.000
_cell.angle_alpha   90.00
_cell.angle_beta   90.00
_cell.angle_gamma   90.00
#
_symmetry.space_group_name_H-M   'P 1'
#
loop_
_entity.id
_entity.type
_entity.pdbx_description
1 polymer ?
#
loop_
_entity_poly.entity_id
_entity_poly.type
_entity_poly.pdbx_seq_one_letter_code
_entity_poly.pdbx_strand_id
1 'polypeptide(L)'
;VVRTLLMHGYRRALLRDPMLPDELLPAHWPGTSARLLCRNLYRLVSAAAETHVMSMLETAEGPVPEAHPGYYTRFGGLQAD
;
A
#
# COMPACT_ATOMS: atom_id res chain seq x y z
N VAL A 1 4.60 10.27 6.87
CA VAL A 1 3.14 10.34 7.11
C VAL A 1 2.28 9.92 5.90
N VAL A 2 2.59 10.37 4.67
CA VAL A 2 1.76 10.12 3.47
C VAL A 2 1.41 8.64 3.23
N ARG A 3 2.41 7.74 3.22
CA ARG A 3 2.19 6.28 3.06
C ARG A 3 1.16 5.72 4.05
N THR A 4 1.24 6.16 5.31
CA THR A 4 0.32 5.73 6.38
C THR A 4 -1.10 6.20 6.13
N LEU A 5 -1.28 7.49 5.79
CA LEU A 5 -2.60 8.05 5.51
C LEU A 5 -3.24 7.44 4.25
N LEU A 6 -2.45 7.21 3.21
CA LEU A 6 -2.87 6.50 2.00
C LEU A 6 -3.43 5.12 2.33
N MET A 7 -2.64 4.31 3.05
CA MET A 7 -3.07 2.95 3.40
C MET A 7 -4.25 2.94 4.37
N HIS A 8 -4.33 3.90 5.30
CA HIS A 8 -5.47 4.05 6.19
C HIS A 8 -6.75 4.36 5.42
N GLY A 9 -6.71 5.35 4.51
CA GLY A 9 -7.85 5.71 3.66
C GLY A 9 -8.31 4.57 2.77
N TYR A 10 -7.37 3.87 2.12
CA TYR A 10 -7.68 2.72 1.27
C TYR A 10 -8.32 1.56 2.06
N ARG A 11 -7.76 1.21 3.23
CA ARG A 11 -8.35 0.16 4.10
C ARG A 11 -9.76 0.52 4.54
N ARG A 12 -10.03 1.78 4.86
CA ARG A 12 -11.37 2.24 5.23
C ARG A 12 -12.36 2.14 4.07
N ALA A 13 -11.92 2.38 2.83
CA ALA A 13 -12.74 2.17 1.65
C ALA A 13 -13.04 0.67 1.44
N LEU A 14 -12.04 -0.20 1.61
CA LEU A 14 -12.20 -1.66 1.50
C LEU A 14 -13.21 -2.26 2.48
N LEU A 15 -13.41 -1.66 3.65
CA LEU A 15 -14.45 -2.11 4.59
C LEU A 15 -15.87 -2.00 4.02
N ARG A 16 -16.04 -1.24 2.93
CA ARG A 16 -17.31 -1.11 2.20
C ARG A 16 -17.33 -1.91 0.90
N ASP A 17 -16.24 -2.60 0.56
CA ASP A 17 -16.17 -3.44 -0.62
C ASP A 17 -16.94 -4.75 -0.37
N PRO A 18 -17.94 -5.08 -1.21
CA PRO A 18 -18.74 -6.28 -1.01
C PRO A 18 -17.99 -7.57 -1.39
N MET A 19 -16.80 -7.47 -2.01
CA MET A 19 -15.96 -8.59 -2.44
C MET A 19 -16.70 -9.63 -3.30
N LEU A 20 -17.63 -9.15 -4.13
CA LEU A 20 -18.38 -9.97 -5.07
C LEU A 20 -17.61 -10.14 -6.40
N PRO A 21 -17.87 -11.21 -7.16
CA PRO A 21 -17.47 -11.30 -8.57
C PRO A 21 -17.94 -10.08 -9.37
N ASP A 22 -17.17 -9.68 -10.37
CA ASP A 22 -17.44 -8.48 -11.19
C ASP A 22 -18.85 -8.47 -11.81
N GLU A 23 -19.35 -9.65 -12.20
CA GLU A 23 -20.70 -9.83 -12.75
C GLU A 23 -21.85 -9.53 -11.76
N LEU A 24 -21.57 -9.52 -10.45
CA LEU A 24 -22.54 -9.22 -9.40
C LEU A 24 -22.38 -7.80 -8.83
N LEU A 25 -21.36 -7.05 -9.28
CA LEU A 25 -21.13 -5.69 -8.81
C LEU A 25 -22.07 -4.69 -9.50
N PRO A 26 -22.44 -3.59 -8.82
CA PRO A 26 -23.06 -2.46 -9.49
C PRO A 26 -22.22 -1.96 -10.67
N ALA A 27 -22.86 -1.51 -11.75
CA ALA A 27 -22.22 -1.12 -13.02
C ALA A 27 -21.08 -0.08 -12.90
N HIS A 28 -20.98 0.63 -11.77
CA HIS A 28 -19.96 1.64 -11.51
C HIS A 28 -19.27 1.44 -10.15
N TRP A 29 -19.15 0.19 -9.70
CA TRP A 29 -18.43 -0.09 -8.46
C TRP A 29 -16.96 0.38 -8.55
N PRO A 30 -16.47 1.23 -7.63
CA PRO A 30 -15.16 1.86 -7.77
C PRO A 30 -13.99 0.98 -7.32
N GLY A 31 -14.22 -0.30 -6.96
CA GLY A 31 -13.20 -1.17 -6.36
C GLY A 31 -11.89 -1.22 -7.16
N THR A 32 -11.99 -1.51 -8.46
CA THR A 32 -10.82 -1.60 -9.35
C THR A 32 -10.10 -0.25 -9.51
N SER A 33 -10.82 0.85 -9.72
CA SER A 33 -10.22 2.18 -9.87
C SER A 33 -9.58 2.67 -8.57
N ALA A 34 -10.20 2.40 -7.42
CA ALA A 34 -9.64 2.70 -6.09
C ALA A 34 -8.35 1.91 -5.83
N ARG A 35 -8.31 0.62 -6.19
CA ARG A 35 -7.09 -0.20 -6.08
C ARG A 35 -5.96 0.31 -6.97
N LEU A 36 -6.26 0.71 -8.21
CA LEU A 36 -5.26 1.26 -9.13
C LEU A 36 -4.72 2.61 -8.64
N LEU A 37 -5.60 3.50 -8.16
CA LEU A 37 -5.19 4.76 -7.57
C LEU A 37 -4.29 4.54 -6.34
N CYS A 38 -4.69 3.65 -5.44
CA CYS A 38 -3.88 3.32 -4.25
C CYS A 38 -2.51 2.76 -4.64
N ARG A 39 -2.44 1.85 -5.62
CA ARG A 39 -1.17 1.31 -6.14
C ARG A 39 -0.28 2.44 -6.64
N ASN A 40 -0.80 3.29 -7.52
CA ASN A 40 -0.01 4.33 -8.18
C ASN A 40 0.55 5.32 -7.15
N LEU A 41 -0.28 5.78 -6.21
CA LEU A 41 0.17 6.64 -5.11
C LEU A 41 1.15 5.93 -4.17
N TYR A 42 0.93 4.64 -3.87
CA TYR A 42 1.82 3.87 -3.00
C TYR A 42 3.22 3.76 -3.60
N ARG A 43 3.33 3.49 -4.91
CA ARG A 43 4.62 3.42 -5.62
C ARG A 43 5.39 4.74 -5.56
N LEU A 44 4.69 5.87 -5.71
CA LEU A 44 5.33 7.20 -5.65
C LEU A 44 5.93 7.51 -4.27
N VAL A 45 5.35 6.97 -3.20
CA VAL A 45 5.77 7.30 -1.82
C VAL A 45 6.56 6.19 -1.14
N SER A 46 6.66 4.99 -1.74
CA SER A 46 7.20 3.81 -1.05
C SER A 46 8.68 3.96 -0.72
N ALA A 47 9.51 4.43 -1.66
CA ALA A 47 10.95 4.56 -1.46
C ALA A 47 11.26 5.61 -0.38
N ALA A 48 10.72 6.83 -0.51
CA ALA A 48 10.94 7.89 0.47
C ALA A 48 10.42 7.52 1.87
N ALA A 49 9.28 6.83 1.96
CA ALA A 49 8.77 6.35 3.24
C ALA A 49 9.63 5.24 3.84
N GLU A 50 10.26 4.40 3.02
CA GLU A 50 11.17 3.35 3.48
C GLU A 50 12.47 3.95 4.01
N THR A 51 13.12 4.83 3.23
CA THR A 51 14.32 5.55 3.68
C THR A 51 14.09 6.27 5.00
N HIS A 52 12.95 6.95 5.14
CA HIS A 52 12.61 7.64 6.39
C HIS A 52 12.41 6.68 7.58
N VAL A 53 11.76 5.54 7.37
CA VAL A 53 11.59 4.54 8.43
C VAL A 53 12.95 3.97 8.85
N MET A 54 13.79 3.64 7.88
CA MET A 54 15.13 3.10 8.10
C MET A 54 16.06 4.08 8.81
N SER A 55 15.87 5.39 8.61
CA SER A 55 16.70 6.42 9.25
C SER A 55 16.20 6.86 10.63
N MET A 56 14.93 6.62 10.97
CA MET A 56 14.30 7.17 12.18
C MET A 56 13.99 6.14 13.24
N LEU A 57 13.83 4.86 12.88
CA LEU A 57 13.44 3.80 13.80
C LEU A 57 14.62 2.88 14.10
N GLU A 58 14.62 2.33 15.31
CA GLU A 58 15.52 1.29 15.77
C GLU A 58 14.70 0.21 16.49
N THR A 59 15.20 -1.03 16.46
CA THR A 59 14.72 -2.12 17.30
C THR A 59 15.50 -2.14 18.61
N ALA A 60 15.07 -2.99 19.55
CA ALA A 60 15.83 -3.22 20.77
C ALA A 60 17.23 -3.80 20.53
N GLU A 61 17.48 -4.41 19.36
CA GLU A 61 18.76 -5.00 18.97
C GLU A 61 19.61 -4.10 18.05
N GLY A 62 19.15 -2.89 17.70
CA GLY A 62 19.88 -1.94 16.85
C GLY A 62 19.07 -1.42 15.66
N PRO A 63 19.71 -1.10 14.51
CA PRO A 63 19.02 -0.57 13.35
C PRO A 63 17.91 -1.50 12.85
N VAL A 64 16.84 -0.92 12.30
CA VAL A 64 15.77 -1.72 11.70
C VAL A 64 16.30 -2.59 10.55
N PRO A 65 15.89 -3.87 10.49
CA PRO A 65 16.30 -4.75 9.40
C PRO A 65 15.63 -4.34 8.10
N GLU A 66 16.18 -4.80 6.98
CA GLU A 66 15.56 -4.63 5.66
C GLU A 66 14.12 -5.15 5.64
N ALA A 67 13.31 -4.57 4.76
CA ALA A 67 11.94 -5.00 4.57
C ALA A 67 11.88 -6.46 4.11
N HIS A 68 11.01 -7.25 4.76
CA HIS A 68 10.73 -8.62 4.36
C HIS A 68 10.42 -8.72 2.85
N PRO A 69 10.87 -9.78 2.12
CA PRO A 69 10.73 -9.85 0.65
C PRO A 69 9.30 -9.60 0.11
N GLY A 70 8.28 -10.04 0.85
CA GLY A 70 6.87 -9.78 0.52
C GLY A 70 6.45 -8.29 0.53
N TYR A 71 7.30 -7.39 1.04
CA TYR A 71 7.11 -5.94 0.90
C TYR A 71 7.18 -5.51 -0.58
N TYR A 72 8.15 -6.04 -1.32
CA TYR A 72 8.40 -5.68 -2.71
C TYR A 72 7.37 -6.27 -3.68
N THR A 73 6.60 -7.27 -3.26
CA THR A 73 5.52 -7.86 -4.06
C THR A 73 4.20 -7.11 -3.95
N ARG A 74 4.11 -6.09 -3.08
CA ARG A 74 2.88 -5.30 -2.87
C ARG A 74 2.40 -4.68 -4.17
N PHE A 75 1.09 -4.72 -4.36
CA PHE A 75 0.38 -4.21 -5.55
C PHE A 75 0.92 -4.74 -6.90
N GLY A 76 1.45 -5.97 -6.91
CA GLY A 76 1.99 -6.61 -8.12
C GLY A 76 3.43 -6.23 -8.43
N GLY A 77 4.14 -5.62 -7.48
CA GLY A 77 5.54 -5.24 -7.64
C GLY A 77 5.78 -3.75 -7.39
N LEU A 78 6.67 -3.46 -6.46
CA LEU A 78 7.31 -2.17 -6.32
C LEU A 78 8.59 -2.25 -7.14
N GLN A 79 8.59 -1.72 -8.37
CA GLN A 79 9.84 -1.60 -9.11
C GLN A 79 10.77 -0.70 -8.29
N ALA A 80 11.94 -1.23 -7.94
CA ALA A 80 13.09 -0.39 -7.64
C ALA A 80 13.49 0.20 -9.00
N ASP A 81 13.21 1.48 -9.20
CA ASP A 81 13.91 2.23 -10.25
C ASP A 81 15.41 2.30 -9.91
#